data_AF-A0A1Z4JGM2-F1
#
_entry.id   AF-A0A1Z4JGM2-F1
#
_cell.length_a   1.000
_cell.length_b   1.000
_cell.length_c   1.000
_cell.angle_alpha   90.00
_cell.angle_beta   90.00
_cell.angle_gamma   90.00
#
_symmetry.space_group_name_H-M   'P 1'
#
loop_
_entity.id
_entity.type
_entity.pdbx_description
1 polymer ?
#
loop_
_entity_poly.entity_id
_entity_poly.type
_entity_poly.pdbx_seq_one_letter_code
_entity_poly.pdbx_strand_id
1 'polypeptide(L)'
;MSEMKETDLCHKAEAAKILQCHPDTLKRWRGKKLIENIHYVQRSPRSIRYVRPLIEDLAINWNNEAGHQRAIENYRAGLLSNRKKKR
;
A
#
# COMPACT_ATOMS: atom_id res chain seq x y z
N MET A 1 18.63 -11.97 5.20
CA MET A 1 17.48 -12.79 4.76
C MET A 1 16.23 -11.96 4.99
N SER A 2 15.75 -11.24 3.98
CA SER A 2 14.55 -10.40 4.11
C SER A 2 13.34 -11.23 3.71
N GLU A 3 12.77 -11.89 4.71
CA GLU A 3 11.50 -12.60 4.60
C GLU A 3 10.39 -11.56 4.48
N MET A 4 10.04 -11.17 3.25
CA MET A 4 8.85 -10.37 3.00
C MET A 4 7.64 -11.27 3.21
N LYS A 5 7.10 -11.24 4.43
CA LYS A 5 5.95 -12.05 4.83
C LYS A 5 4.70 -11.57 4.09
N GLU A 6 3.85 -12.51 3.69
CA GLU A 6 2.50 -12.28 3.16
C GLU A 6 1.57 -11.48 4.13
N THR A 7 2.07 -11.15 5.32
CA THR A 7 1.41 -10.39 6.40
C THR A 7 1.35 -8.87 6.21
N ASP A 8 1.94 -8.33 5.13
CA ASP A 8 1.98 -6.88 4.88
C ASP A 8 0.68 -6.30 4.30
N LEU A 9 -0.32 -7.14 4.04
CA LEU A 9 -1.64 -6.70 3.60
C LEU A 9 -2.59 -6.53 4.79
N CYS A 10 -3.14 -5.33 4.95
CA CYS A 10 -4.07 -5.00 6.03
C CYS A 10 -5.49 -4.72 5.50
N HIS A 11 -6.48 -4.83 6.40
CA HIS A 11 -7.87 -4.49 6.09
C HIS A 11 -8.12 -2.98 6.18
N LYS A 12 -9.23 -2.52 5.61
CA LYS A 12 -9.69 -1.12 5.65
C LYS A 12 -9.63 -0.50 7.05
N ALA A 13 -10.06 -1.22 8.08
CA ALA A 13 -10.06 -0.71 9.46
C ALA A 13 -8.65 -0.44 9.98
N GLU A 14 -7.68 -1.29 9.64
CA GLU A 14 -6.29 -1.11 10.05
C GLU A 14 -5.64 0.05 9.30
N ALA A 15 -5.82 0.12 7.98
CA ALA A 15 -5.32 1.23 7.17
C ALA A 15 -5.86 2.59 7.65
N ALA A 16 -7.11 2.61 8.11
CA ALA A 16 -7.75 3.81 8.65
C ALA A 16 -7.11 4.25 9.97
N LYS A 17 -6.77 3.30 10.85
CA LYS A 17 -6.05 3.58 12.10
C LYS A 17 -4.66 4.14 11.83
N ILE A 18 -3.92 3.55 10.89
CA ILE A 18 -2.56 4.00 10.52
C ILE A 18 -2.60 5.44 10.00
N LEU A 19 -3.55 5.76 9.12
CA LEU A 19 -3.72 7.10 8.57
C LEU A 19 -4.48 8.05 9.52
N GLN A 20 -4.80 7.60 10.73
CA GLN A 20 -5.61 8.32 11.72
C GLN A 20 -6.86 8.98 11.12
N CYS A 21 -7.52 8.28 10.19
CA CYS A 21 -8.65 8.80 9.44
C CYS A 21 -9.86 7.88 9.54
N HIS A 22 -11.04 8.40 9.19
CA HIS A 22 -12.24 7.57 9.15
C HIS A 22 -12.12 6.57 7.99
N PRO A 23 -12.53 5.30 8.15
CA PRO A 23 -12.45 4.31 7.08
C PRO A 23 -13.18 4.75 5.79
N ASP A 24 -14.24 5.56 5.89
CA ASP A 24 -14.89 6.11 4.70
C ASP A 24 -14.03 7.12 3.92
N THR A 25 -13.10 7.81 4.59
CA THR A 25 -12.09 8.67 3.95
C THR A 25 -11.20 7.87 2.99
N LEU A 26 -10.83 6.64 3.36
CA LEU A 26 -10.08 5.75 2.46
C LEU A 26 -10.82 5.49 1.16
N LYS A 27 -12.16 5.39 1.19
CA LYS A 27 -12.95 5.18 -0.03
C LYS A 27 -12.81 6.36 -0.99
N ARG A 28 -12.78 7.60 -0.45
CA ARG A 28 -12.63 8.85 -1.21
C ARG A 28 -11.21 9.04 -1.74
N TRP A 29 -10.21 8.49 -1.05
CA TRP A 29 -8.81 8.59 -1.44
C TRP A 29 -8.40 7.58 -2.50
N ARG A 30 -9.11 6.46 -2.64
CA ARG A 30 -8.95 5.53 -3.77
C ARG A 30 -9.20 6.26 -5.09
N GLY A 31 -8.23 6.21 -5.99
CA GLY A 31 -8.26 6.91 -7.28
C GLY A 31 -7.80 8.37 -7.22
N LYS A 32 -7.47 8.91 -6.03
CA LYS A 32 -6.87 10.24 -5.87
C LYS A 32 -5.44 10.14 -5.34
N LYS A 33 -5.29 9.68 -4.10
CA LYS A 33 -4.00 9.51 -3.41
C LYS A 33 -3.60 8.04 -3.29
N LEU A 34 -4.59 7.15 -3.21
CA LEU A 34 -4.36 5.71 -3.17
C LEU A 34 -4.54 5.13 -4.58
N ILE A 35 -3.45 4.58 -5.10
CA ILE A 35 -3.37 3.96 -6.43
C ILE A 35 -3.61 2.45 -6.31
N GLU A 36 -4.46 1.91 -7.19
CA GLU A 36 -4.73 0.47 -7.28
C GLU A 36 -3.48 -0.31 -7.71
N ASN A 37 -3.31 -1.52 -7.19
CA ASN A 37 -2.13 -2.38 -7.35
C ASN A 37 -0.82 -1.81 -6.77
N ILE A 38 -0.87 -0.64 -6.13
CA ILE A 38 0.23 -0.07 -5.36
C ILE A 38 -0.15 -0.02 -3.90
N HIS A 39 -1.10 0.84 -3.54
CA HIS A 39 -1.52 1.06 -2.16
C HIS A 39 -2.57 0.06 -1.68
N TYR A 40 -3.37 -0.44 -2.62
CA TYR A 40 -4.37 -1.44 -2.35
C TYR A 40 -4.52 -2.38 -3.52
N VAL A 41 -4.88 -3.62 -3.22
CA VAL A 41 -5.20 -4.66 -4.19
C VAL A 41 -6.65 -5.05 -3.99
N GLN A 42 -7.45 -4.89 -5.04
CA GLN A 42 -8.79 -5.43 -5.07
C GLN A 42 -8.70 -6.90 -5.50
N ARG A 43 -8.94 -7.83 -4.57
CA ARG A 43 -9.01 -9.27 -4.88
C ARG A 43 -10.38 -9.68 -5.40
N SER A 44 -11.42 -8.94 -5.01
CA SER A 44 -12.81 -9.10 -5.45
C SER A 44 -13.58 -7.81 -5.17
N PRO A 45 -14.78 -7.61 -5.75
CA PRO A 45 -15.57 -6.39 -5.55
C PRO A 45 -15.85 -6.07 -4.06
N ARG A 46 -15.89 -7.11 -3.22
CA ARG A 46 -16.13 -7.00 -1.77
C ARG A 46 -14.86 -7.06 -0.91
N SER A 47 -13.71 -7.45 -1.48
CA SER A 47 -12.48 -7.66 -0.71
C SER A 47 -11.33 -6.82 -1.27
N ILE A 48 -11.02 -5.75 -0.54
CA ILE A 48 -9.90 -4.84 -0.81
C ILE A 48 -8.91 -4.96 0.34
N ARG A 49 -7.64 -5.14 -0.02
CA ARG A 49 -6.50 -5.23 0.89
C ARG A 49 -5.60 -4.04 0.66
N TYR A 50 -5.08 -3.45 1.72
CA TYR A 50 -4.17 -2.32 1.66
C TYR A 50 -2.75 -2.78 1.96
N VAL A 51 -1.77 -2.22 1.29
CA VAL A 51 -0.35 -2.53 1.51
C VAL A 51 0.12 -1.70 2.70
N ARG A 52 0.22 -2.33 3.88
CA ARG A 52 0.56 -1.68 5.15
C ARG A 52 1.80 -0.77 5.06
N PRO A 53 2.98 -1.23 4.56
CA PRO A 53 4.17 -0.38 4.54
C PRO A 53 4.02 0.87 3.67
N LEU A 54 3.25 0.80 2.58
CA LEU A 54 2.99 1.96 1.73
C LEU A 54 1.97 2.92 2.34
N ILE A 55 1.03 2.41 3.13
CA ILE A 55 0.07 3.24 3.88
C ILE A 55 0.77 3.97 5.03
N GLU A 56 1.68 3.30 5.73
CA GLU A 56 2.53 3.91 6.77
C GLU A 56 3.44 4.98 6.18
N ASP A 57 4.12 4.67 5.07
CA ASP A 57 4.95 5.65 4.36
C ASP A 57 4.13 6.86 3.89
N LEU A 58 2.94 6.62 3.33
CA LEU A 58 2.03 7.70 2.93
C LEU A 58 1.59 8.56 4.11
N ALA A 59 1.43 7.99 5.31
CA ALA A 59 1.11 8.75 6.51
C ALA A 59 2.26 9.67 6.92
N ILE A 60 3.50 9.17 6.87
CA ILE A 60 4.72 9.91 7.21
C ILE A 60 5.03 10.98 6.16
N ASN A 61 4.94 10.62 4.88
CA ASN A 61 5.24 11.46 3.73
C ASN A 61 4.00 12.15 3.16
N TRP A 62 2.94 12.36 3.95
CA TRP A 62 1.67 12.90 3.48
C TRP A 62 1.83 14.24 2.72
N ASN A 63 2.76 15.07 3.19
CA ASN A 63 3.08 16.38 2.61
C ASN A 63 4.34 16.36 1.72
N ASN A 64 4.93 15.19 1.47
CA ASN A 64 6.14 15.00 0.69
C ASN A 64 5.94 13.94 -0.39
N GLU A 65 5.31 14.33 -1.50
CA GLU A 65 4.98 13.44 -2.61
C GLU A 65 6.24 12.83 -3.26
N ALA A 66 7.37 13.54 -3.24
CA ALA A 66 8.65 13.04 -3.76
C ALA A 66 9.24 11.93 -2.88
N GLY A 67 9.18 12.09 -1.56
CA GLY A 67 9.58 11.04 -0.61
C GLY A 67 8.72 9.79 -0.77
N HIS A 68 7.42 9.99 -0.91
CA HIS A 68 6.47 8.91 -1.11
C HIS A 68 6.66 8.16 -2.44
N GLN A 69 6.91 8.88 -3.54
CA GLN A 69 7.24 8.27 -4.85
C GLN A 69 8.46 7.35 -4.74
N ARG A 70 9.52 7.79 -4.05
CA ARG A 70 10.73 6.98 -3.86
C ARG A 70 10.46 5.72 -3.03
N ALA A 71 9.58 5.80 -2.03
CA ALA A 71 9.15 4.62 -1.27
C ALA A 71 8.39 3.62 -2.13
N ILE A 72 7.52 4.09 -3.03
CA ILE A 72 6.84 3.24 -4.02
C ILE A 72 7.86 2.56 -4.94
N GLU A 73 8.85 3.29 -5.45
CA GLU A 73 9.89 2.73 -6.31
C GLU A 73 10.71 1.65 -5.60
N ASN A 74 11.13 1.92 -4.36
CA ASN A 74 11.83 0.95 -3.52
C ASN A 74 10.98 -0.30 -3.28
N TYR A 75 9.69 -0.13 -2.98
CA TYR A 75 8.75 -1.23 -2.79
C TYR A 75 8.61 -2.06 -4.08
N ARG A 76 8.46 -1.40 -5.24
CA ARG A 76 8.39 -2.07 -6.56
C ARG A 76 9.68 -2.80 -6.92
N ALA A 77 10.84 -2.20 -6.65
CA ALA A 77 12.15 -2.81 -6.90
C ALA A 77 12.36 -4.08 -6.04
N GLY A 78 11.91 -4.04 -4.78
CA GLY A 78 11.86 -5.21 -3.90
C GLY A 78 10.93 -6.31 -4.42
N LEU A 79 9.76 -5.94 -4.93
CA LEU A 79 8.80 -6.88 -5.53
C LEU A 79 9.32 -7.52 -6.83
N LEU A 80 9.93 -6.72 -7.72
CA LEU A 80 10.50 -7.16 -8.99
C LEU A 80 11.69 -8.10 -8.79
N SER A 81 12.53 -7.85 -7.78
CA SER A 81 13.62 -8.77 -7.41
C SER A 81 13.09 -10.12 -6.92
N ASN A 82 11.86 -10.17 -6.41
CA ASN A 82 11.21 -11.40 -5.97
C ASN A 82 10.40 -12.11 -7.08
N ARG A 83 10.21 -11.47 -8.24
CA ARG A 83 9.57 -12.10 -9.41
C ARG A 83 10.60 -12.93 -10.18
N LYS A 84 11.15 -13.97 -9.55
CA LYS A 84 11.88 -15.02 -10.27
C LYS A 84 10.96 -15.54 -11.38
N LYS A 85 11.45 -15.43 -12.62
CA LYS A 85 10.94 -16.08 -13.83
C LYS A 85 10.31 -17.43 -13.49
N LYS A 86 9.00 -17.54 -13.59
CA LYS A 86 8.35 -18.83 -13.82
C LYS A 86 8.59 -19.13 -15.31
N ARG A 87 9.65 -19.89 -15.61
CA ARG A 87 9.83 -20.55 -16.91
C ARG A 87 8.90 -21.74 -16.96
#